data_AF-A0A4R3RK88-F1
#
_entry.id   AF-A0A4R3RK88-F1
#
_cell.length_a   1.000
_cell.length_b   1.000
_cell.length_c   1.000
_cell.angle_alpha   90.00
_cell.angle_beta   90.00
_cell.angle_gamma   90.00
#
_symmetry.space_group_name_H-M   'P 1'
#
loop_
_entity.id
_entity.type
_entity.pdbx_description
1 polymer ?
#
loop_
_entity_poly.entity_id
_entity_poly.type
_entity_poly.pdbx_seq_one_letter_code
_entity_poly.pdbx_strand_id
1 'polypeptide(L)' 'MTSLTNVQLRDLRAISGDPGRYSKCKEDGELMTLVNLGLIRWREIGGYEITDAGRAALSPLPKESR' A
#
# COMPACT_ATOMS: atom_id res chain seq x y z
N MET A 1 16.43 -6.26 -0.76
CA MET A 1 15.01 -6.42 -1.13
C MET A 1 14.20 -6.36 0.15
N THR A 2 13.55 -5.23 0.43
CA THR A 2 12.65 -5.10 1.58
C THR A 2 11.32 -5.77 1.22
N SER A 3 11.10 -6.98 1.71
CA SER A 3 9.80 -7.66 1.58
C SER A 3 8.77 -6.97 2.48
N LEU A 4 7.58 -6.72 1.94
CA LEU A 4 6.47 -6.18 2.73
C LEU A 4 6.01 -7.20 3.78
N THR A 5 5.66 -6.73 4.98
CA THR A 5 5.06 -7.58 6.00
C THR A 5 3.63 -7.98 5.61
N ASN A 6 3.10 -9.03 6.23
CA ASN A 6 1.71 -9.44 6.03
C ASN A 6 0.72 -8.31 6.36
N VAL A 7 1.04 -7.47 7.35
CA VAL A 7 0.20 -6.33 7.74
C VAL A 7 0.25 -5.24 6.68
N GLN A 8 1.44 -4.91 6.18
CA GLN A 8 1.62 -3.95 5.08
C GLN A 8 0.91 -4.39 3.80
N LEU A 9 0.97 -5.68 3.44
CA LEU A 9 0.24 -6.22 2.29
C LEU A 9 -1.27 -6.11 2.47
N ARG A 10 -1.77 -6.39 3.68
CA ARG A 10 -3.19 -6.23 4.01
C ARG A 10 -3.63 -4.77 3.91
N ASP A 11 -2.85 -3.85 4.45
CA ASP A 11 -3.14 -2.40 4.40
C ASP A 11 -3.12 -1.90 2.95
N LEU A 12 -2.12 -2.32 2.16
CA LEU A 12 -2.02 -1.98 0.75
C LEU A 12 -3.23 -2.50 -0.06
N ARG A 13 -3.69 -3.73 0.22
CA ARG A 13 -4.92 -4.28 -0.39
C ARG A 13 -6.16 -3.50 0.03
N ALA A 14 -6.28 -3.13 1.30
CA ALA A 14 -7.42 -2.35 1.80
C ALA A 14 -7.49 -0.97 1.13
N ILE A 15 -6.36 -0.27 1.01
CA ILE A 15 -6.26 1.01 0.32
C ILE A 15 -6.57 0.87 -1.18
N SER A 16 -6.18 -0.24 -1.80
CA SER A 16 -6.52 -0.51 -3.21
C SER A 16 -8.01 -0.74 -3.43
N GLY A 17 -8.71 -1.32 -2.45
CA GLY A 17 -10.15 -1.58 -2.53
C GLY A 17 -11.03 -0.39 -2.16
N ASP A 18 -10.54 0.49 -1.28
CA ASP A 18 -11.29 1.65 -0.79
C ASP A 18 -10.41 2.93 -0.70
N PRO A 19 -10.01 3.49 -1.86
CA PRO A 19 -9.11 4.62 -1.92
C PRO A 19 -9.73 5.88 -1.30
N GLY A 20 -8.98 6.56 -0.44
CA GLY A 20 -9.39 7.79 0.25
C GLY A 20 -10.27 7.58 1.48
N ARG A 21 -10.79 6.36 1.71
CA ARG A 21 -11.56 6.02 2.90
C ARG A 21 -10.76 5.24 3.94
N TYR A 22 -9.68 4.59 3.51
CA TYR A 22 -8.74 3.96 4.42
C TYR A 22 -8.02 5.02 5.25
N SER A 23 -8.49 5.19 6.49
CA SER A 23 -7.96 6.13 7.47
C SER A 23 -7.68 5.39 8.77
N LYS A 24 -6.74 4.44 8.74
CA LYS A 24 -6.01 4.08 9.96
C LYS A 24 -5.37 5.37 10.49
N CYS A 25 -5.45 5.63 11.78
CA CYS A 25 -4.88 6.84 12.40
C CYS A 25 -3.48 7.10 11.86
N LYS A 26 -3.20 8.35 11.48
CA LYS A 26 -1.97 8.80 10.78
C LYS A 26 -0.65 8.42 11.48
N GLU A 27 -0.71 7.90 12.70
CA GLU A 27 0.42 7.56 13.56
C GLU A 27 0.89 6.10 13.45
N ASP A 28 0.22 5.26 12.65
CA ASP A 28 0.69 3.89 12.40
C ASP A 28 1.98 3.93 11.55
N GLY A 29 3.15 3.68 12.17
CA GLY A 29 4.45 3.70 11.50
C GLY A 29 4.56 2.76 10.28
N GLU A 30 3.66 1.77 10.19
CA GLU A 30 3.55 0.87 9.04
C GLU A 30 3.05 1.58 7.77
N LEU A 31 2.11 2.53 7.89
CA LEU A 31 1.63 3.32 6.75
C LEU A 31 2.68 4.30 6.26
N MET A 32 3.44 4.91 7.17
CA MET A 32 4.59 5.76 6.82
C MET A 32 5.64 4.98 6.03
N THR A 33 5.82 3.69 6.33
CA THR A 33 6.71 2.83 5.56
C THR A 33 6.19 2.64 4.12
N LEU A 34 4.90 2.38 3.93
CA LEU A 34 4.29 2.26 2.59
C LEU A 34 4.36 3.58 1.79
N VAL A 35 4.23 4.72 2.47
CA VAL A 35 4.41 6.05 1.86
C VAL A 35 5.87 6.26 1.45
N ASN A 36 6.83 5.96 2.33
CA ASN A 36 8.26 6.09 2.04
C ASN A 36 8.72 5.16 0.89
N LEU A 37 8.09 3.99 0.76
CA LEU A 37 8.32 3.07 -0.35
C LEU A 37 7.62 3.54 -1.66
N GLY A 38 6.85 4.62 -1.62
CA GLY A 38 6.12 5.14 -2.78
C GLY A 38 4.96 4.25 -3.25
N LEU A 39 4.50 3.32 -2.40
CA LEU A 39 3.42 2.38 -2.74
C LEU A 39 2.04 2.98 -2.53
N ILE A 40 1.93 3.94 -1.61
CA ILE A 40 0.72 4.73 -1.36
C ILE A 40 1.09 6.20 -1.23
N ARG A 41 0.12 7.10 -1.39
CA ARG A 41 0.27 8.54 -1.13
C ARG A 41 -0.91 9.08 -0.35
N TRP A 42 -0.67 10.14 0.42
CA TRP A 42 -1.71 10.82 1.18
C TRP A 42 -2.56 11.70 0.26
N ARG A 43 -3.89 11.68 0.43
CA ARG A 43 -4.80 12.60 -0.29
C ARG A 43 -5.10 13.83 0.56
N GLU A 44 -5.20 14.99 -0.07
CA GLU A 44 -5.52 16.27 0.59
C GLU A 44 -6.87 16.23 1.31
N ILE A 45 -7.84 15.47 0.78
CA ILE A 45 -9.17 15.26 1.39
C ILE A 45 -9.17 14.26 2.56
N GLY A 46 -8.00 13.76 2.95
CA GLY A 46 -7.84 12.69 3.93
C GLY A 46 -7.73 11.29 3.32
N GLY A 47 -7.19 10.37 4.11
CA GLY A 47 -6.95 8.98 3.70
C GLY A 47 -5.73 8.78 2.79
N TYR A 48 -5.60 7.56 2.28
CA TYR A 48 -4.52 7.14 1.40
C TYR A 48 -5.07 6.64 0.05
N GLU A 49 -4.29 6.81 -1.00
CA GLU A 49 -4.52 6.17 -2.30
C GLU A 49 -3.31 5.35 -2.71
N ILE A 50 -3.56 4.26 -3.44
CA ILE A 50 -2.52 3.37 -3.94
C ILE A 50 -1.90 3.92 -5.23
N THR A 51 -0.57 3.86 -5.33
CA THR A 51 0.18 4.27 -6.54
C THR A 51 0.25 3.11 -7.55
N ASP A 52 0.79 3.38 -8.74
CA ASP A 52 1.10 2.31 -9.70
C ASP A 52 2.09 1.28 -9.14
N ALA A 53 3.09 1.75 -8.39
CA ALA A 53 4.05 0.87 -7.72
C ALA A 53 3.37 0.00 -6.65
N GLY A 54 2.45 0.57 -5.88
CA GLY A 54 1.63 -0.18 -4.92
C GLY A 54 0.78 -1.25 -5.60
N ARG A 55 0.12 -0.92 -6.71
CA ARG A 55 -0.64 -1.89 -7.50
C ARG A 55 0.23 -3.00 -8.05
N ALA A 56 1.43 -2.67 -8.55
CA ALA A 56 2.40 -3.67 -9.01
C ALA A 56 2.87 -4.58 -7.87
N ALA A 57 3.08 -4.04 -6.67
CA ALA A 57 3.43 -4.82 -5.48
C ALA A 57 2.30 -5.76 -5.00
N LEU A 58 1.04 -5.45 -5.33
CA LEU A 58 -0.12 -6.32 -5.08
C LEU A 58 -0.33 -7.38 -6.17
N SER A 59 0.15 -7.12 -7.38
CA SER A 59 0.05 -8.08 -8.47
C SER A 59 0.82 -9.34 -8.08
N PRO A 60 0.25 -10.55 -8.24
CA PRO A 60 1.03 -11.75 -8.10
C PRO A 60 2.21 -11.61 -9.06
N LEU A 61 3.44 -11.74 -8.54
CA LEU A 61 4.63 -11.86 -9.37
C LEU A 61 4.27 -12.77 -10.55
N PRO A 62 4.52 -12.36 -11.82
CA PRO A 62 4.26 -13.23 -12.94
C PRO A 62 4.93 -14.55 -12.59
N LYS A 63 4.13 -15.62 -12.51
CA LYS A 63 4.63 -16.97 -12.24
C LYS A 63 5.80 -17.14 -13.20
N GLU A 64 7.02 -17.23 -12.67
CA GLU A 64 8.15 -17.67 -13.48
C GLU A 64 7.71 -19.01 -14.05
N SER A 65 7.33 -19.02 -15.34
CA SER A 65 7.09 -20.22 -16.11
C SER A 65 8.43 -20.96 -16.14
N ARG A 66 8.60 -21.88 -15.19
CA ARG A 66 9.60 -22.95 -15.26
C ARG A 66 8.94 -24.20 -15.84
#